data_AF-A0A7Y7HTL2-F1
#
_entry.id   AF-A0A7Y7HTL2-F1
#
_cell.length_a   1.000
_cell.length_b   1.000
_cell.length_c   1.000
_cell.angle_alpha   90.00
_cell.angle_beta   90.00
_cell.angle_gamma   90.00
#
_symmetry.space_group_name_H-M   'P 1'
#
loop_
_entity.id
_entity.type
_entity.pdbx_description
1 polymer ?
#
loop_
_entity_poly.entity_id
_entity_poly.type
_entity_poly.pdbx_seq_one_letter_code
_entity_poly.pdbx_strand_id
1 'polypeptide(L)'
;MSEQNDNVVTGDLVGGNKTENNFNFSSPLALGNSELTRLYIKLRQDDPDKDTAGGFCEQLQHYMTSTTDGDVRGLEAKLQDSGRLDQLSVAKAMKESAFKAIMRRQTSSTAQRIFTIVLDELHTNFMLTATPMIQIEAGRAAIDQAILKVINDTKSILGENLLEITAKDLFSLIYFLGGNCHIRWDKC
;
A
#
# COMPACT_ATOMS: atom_id res chain seq x y z
N MET A 1 -8.95 -18.77 64.87
CA MET A 1 -7.91 -18.12 64.04
C MET A 1 -7.16 -19.26 63.37
N SER A 2 -7.27 -19.39 62.05
CA SER A 2 -6.66 -20.51 61.33
C SER A 2 -5.28 -20.05 60.83
N GLU A 3 -4.22 -20.65 61.38
CA GLU A 3 -2.84 -20.41 60.96
C GLU A 3 -2.53 -21.33 59.78
N GLN A 4 -2.09 -20.76 58.66
CA GLN A 4 -1.56 -21.51 57.52
C GLN A 4 -0.04 -21.48 57.57
N ASN A 5 0.58 -22.63 57.82
CA ASN A 5 2.04 -22.81 57.81
C ASN A 5 2.43 -23.90 56.79
N ASP A 6 3.68 -23.86 56.30
CA ASP A 6 4.32 -24.79 55.34
C ASP A 6 3.91 -24.70 53.85
N ASN A 7 3.69 -23.50 53.30
CA ASN A 7 3.52 -23.32 51.86
C ASN A 7 4.87 -23.24 51.13
N VAL A 8 5.13 -24.18 50.23
CA VAL A 8 6.24 -24.13 49.27
C VAL A 8 5.69 -23.77 47.89
N VAL A 9 6.01 -22.58 47.39
CA VAL A 9 5.49 -22.08 46.10
C VAL A 9 6.61 -21.52 45.25
N THR A 10 6.65 -21.93 43.98
CA THR A 10 7.60 -21.48 42.95
C THR A 10 7.11 -20.28 42.13
N GLY A 11 5.95 -19.72 42.52
CA GLY A 11 5.30 -18.54 41.93
C GLY A 11 4.56 -17.75 43.03
N ASP A 12 3.70 -16.82 42.63
CA ASP A 12 3.15 -15.84 43.58
C ASP A 12 2.04 -16.42 44.46
N LEU A 13 2.21 -16.31 45.79
CA LEU A 13 1.19 -16.65 46.78
C LEU A 13 0.55 -15.36 47.32
N VAL A 14 -0.75 -15.17 47.06
CA VAL A 14 -1.48 -13.93 47.40
C VAL A 14 -2.65 -14.25 48.35
N GLY A 15 -2.65 -13.64 49.54
CA GLY A 15 -3.70 -13.80 50.56
C GLY A 15 -4.94 -12.91 50.36
N GLY A 16 -5.19 -12.46 49.14
CA GLY A 16 -6.25 -11.53 48.73
C GLY A 16 -6.34 -11.47 47.21
N ASN A 17 -7.02 -10.45 46.65
CA ASN A 17 -7.17 -10.35 45.19
C ASN A 17 -5.88 -9.90 44.50
N LYS A 18 -5.43 -10.65 43.50
CA LYS A 18 -4.37 -10.23 42.57
C LYS A 18 -5.00 -9.82 41.23
N THR A 19 -4.60 -8.68 40.70
CA THR A 19 -4.95 -8.26 39.33
C THR A 19 -3.66 -8.21 38.52
N GLU A 20 -3.48 -9.17 37.61
CA GLU A 20 -2.38 -9.18 36.66
C GLU A 20 -2.85 -8.57 35.33
N ASN A 21 -2.27 -7.44 34.96
CA ASN A 21 -2.47 -6.86 33.63
C ASN A 21 -1.35 -7.35 32.71
N ASN A 22 -1.54 -8.51 32.07
CA ASN A 22 -0.67 -8.97 31.00
C ASN A 22 -0.94 -8.16 29.74
N PHE A 23 -0.23 -7.04 29.59
CA PHE A 23 -0.17 -6.31 28.33
C PHE A 23 0.67 -7.12 27.34
N ASN A 24 0.00 -7.97 26.56
CA ASN A 24 0.58 -8.52 25.34
C ASN A 24 0.81 -7.37 24.36
N PHE A 25 1.97 -6.72 24.44
CA PHE A 25 2.45 -5.86 23.36
C PHE A 25 2.82 -6.76 22.18
N SER A 26 1.82 -7.13 21.40
CA SER A 26 2.02 -7.67 20.06
C SER A 26 2.78 -6.62 19.26
N SER A 27 4.01 -6.93 18.84
CA SER A 27 4.79 -6.09 17.94
C SER A 27 3.90 -5.68 16.74
N PRO A 28 3.82 -4.38 16.37
CA PRO A 28 2.99 -3.91 15.24
C PRO A 28 3.32 -4.58 13.90
N LEU A 29 4.50 -5.20 13.79
CA LEU A 29 4.96 -5.91 12.59
C LEU A 29 4.32 -7.30 12.41
N ALA A 30 3.70 -7.87 13.45
CA ALA A 30 3.11 -9.22 13.39
C ALA A 30 1.61 -9.23 13.03
N LEU A 31 0.93 -8.08 13.09
CA LEU A 31 -0.38 -7.90 12.46
C LEU A 31 -0.14 -7.23 11.11
N GLY A 32 -0.14 -8.01 10.04
CA GLY A 32 -0.42 -7.45 8.71
C GLY A 32 -1.64 -6.54 8.81
N ASN A 33 -1.61 -5.42 8.09
CA ASN A 33 -2.55 -4.29 8.20
C ASN A 33 -3.97 -4.81 8.52
N SER A 34 -4.51 -4.51 9.71
CA SER A 34 -5.71 -5.17 10.25
C SER A 34 -6.93 -4.98 9.33
N GLU A 35 -6.95 -3.86 8.61
CA GLU A 35 -7.91 -3.59 7.56
C GLU A 35 -7.74 -4.52 6.35
N LEU A 36 -6.53 -4.69 5.80
CA LEU A 36 -6.27 -5.59 4.67
C LEU A 36 -6.62 -7.04 5.00
N THR A 37 -6.27 -7.49 6.20
CA THR A 37 -6.65 -8.83 6.67
C THR A 37 -8.16 -9.02 6.67
N ARG A 38 -8.92 -8.03 7.18
CA ARG A 38 -10.39 -8.05 7.15
C ARG A 38 -10.94 -8.03 5.72
N LEU A 39 -10.35 -7.24 4.83
CA LEU A 39 -10.75 -7.19 3.42
C LEU A 39 -10.48 -8.51 2.71
N TYR A 40 -9.37 -9.19 3.01
CA TYR A 40 -9.10 -10.51 2.45
C TYR A 40 -10.09 -11.57 2.92
N ILE A 41 -10.45 -11.57 4.21
CA ILE A 41 -11.52 -12.45 4.72
C ILE A 41 -12.83 -12.18 3.96
N LYS A 42 -13.19 -10.91 3.79
CA LYS A 42 -14.39 -10.53 3.03
C LYS A 42 -14.30 -10.99 1.57
N LEU A 43 -13.17 -10.81 0.91
CA LEU A 43 -12.97 -11.19 -0.48
C LEU A 43 -13.14 -12.71 -0.71
N ARG A 44 -12.78 -13.54 0.27
CA ARG A 44 -13.01 -15.00 0.21
C ARG A 44 -14.48 -15.38 0.37
N GLN A 45 -15.25 -14.54 1.04
CA GLN A 45 -16.67 -14.76 1.35
C GLN A 45 -17.60 -14.10 0.33
N ASP A 46 -17.09 -13.12 -0.42
CA ASP A 46 -17.83 -12.41 -1.46
C ASP A 46 -18.16 -13.37 -2.62
N ASP A 47 -19.44 -13.48 -2.93
CA ASP A 47 -19.94 -14.19 -4.10
C ASP A 47 -19.85 -13.25 -5.32
N PRO A 48 -19.12 -13.61 -6.39
CA PRO A 48 -18.93 -12.75 -7.56
C PRO A 48 -20.25 -12.32 -8.22
N ASP A 49 -21.35 -13.05 -8.04
CA ASP A 49 -22.67 -12.72 -8.61
C ASP A 49 -23.47 -11.71 -7.76
N LYS A 50 -23.02 -11.40 -6.53
CA LYS A 50 -23.77 -10.56 -5.57
C LYS A 50 -23.30 -9.12 -5.49
N ASP A 51 -22.09 -8.81 -5.95
CA ASP A 51 -21.50 -7.47 -5.87
C ASP A 51 -21.77 -6.71 -7.19
N THR A 52 -22.97 -6.15 -7.32
CA THR A 52 -23.44 -5.43 -8.51
C THR A 52 -23.24 -3.91 -8.40
N ALA A 53 -22.19 -3.46 -7.71
CA ALA A 53 -21.82 -2.05 -7.69
C ALA A 53 -21.17 -1.68 -9.04
N GLY A 54 -21.97 -1.12 -9.96
CA GLY A 54 -21.46 -0.58 -11.21
C GLY A 54 -20.65 0.69 -10.96
N GLY A 55 -19.31 0.60 -11.02
CA GLY A 55 -18.41 1.75 -10.98
C GLY A 55 -17.37 1.71 -9.88
N PHE A 56 -16.45 2.68 -9.90
CA PHE A 56 -15.43 2.84 -8.87
C PHE A 56 -15.98 3.49 -7.61
N CYS A 57 -15.51 3.06 -6.44
CA CYS A 57 -15.68 3.82 -5.22
C CYS A 57 -15.00 5.19 -5.37
N GLU A 58 -15.52 6.21 -4.68
CA GLU A 58 -15.05 7.60 -4.80
C GLU A 58 -13.53 7.74 -4.63
N GLN A 59 -12.95 6.98 -3.69
CA GLN A 59 -11.53 7.00 -3.40
C GLN A 59 -10.68 6.40 -4.53
N LEU A 60 -11.15 5.31 -5.15
CA LEU A 60 -10.46 4.76 -6.32
C LEU A 60 -10.65 5.68 -7.53
N GLN A 61 -11.84 6.27 -7.68
CA GLN A 61 -12.14 7.23 -8.74
C GLN A 61 -11.17 8.42 -8.72
N HIS A 62 -10.77 8.90 -7.53
CA HIS A 62 -9.75 9.93 -7.39
C HIS A 62 -8.47 9.59 -8.17
N TYR A 63 -7.93 8.38 -8.00
CA TYR A 63 -6.72 7.93 -8.69
C TYR A 63 -6.93 7.59 -10.17
N MET A 64 -8.17 7.30 -10.56
CA MET A 64 -8.54 7.03 -11.94
C MET A 64 -8.62 8.31 -12.77
N THR A 65 -8.94 9.44 -12.14
CA THR A 65 -9.01 10.75 -12.80
C THR A 65 -7.66 11.43 -12.82
N SER A 66 -7.28 12.01 -13.96
CA SER A 66 -6.11 12.89 -13.99
C SER A 66 -6.37 14.12 -13.12
N THR A 67 -5.44 14.47 -12.25
CA THR A 67 -5.53 15.72 -11.48
C THR A 67 -5.38 16.91 -12.44
N THR A 68 -6.42 17.73 -12.57
CA THR A 68 -6.38 18.96 -13.40
C THR A 68 -5.67 20.13 -12.71
N ASP A 69 -5.44 20.03 -11.40
CA ASP A 69 -4.90 21.10 -10.55
C ASP A 69 -3.35 21.09 -10.48
N GLY A 70 -2.69 20.60 -11.53
CA GLY A 70 -1.24 20.35 -11.51
C GLY A 70 -0.58 20.24 -12.88
N ASP A 71 0.65 19.74 -12.88
CA ASP A 71 1.47 19.56 -14.08
C ASP A 71 0.75 18.71 -15.13
N VAL A 72 0.32 19.38 -16.20
CA VAL A 72 -0.46 18.81 -17.33
C VAL A 72 0.40 18.03 -18.30
N ARG A 73 1.74 18.00 -18.09
CA ARG A 73 2.64 17.21 -18.93
C ARG A 73 2.31 15.73 -18.80
N GLY A 74 2.25 15.05 -19.95
CA GLY A 74 2.09 13.61 -20.00
C GLY A 74 3.31 12.88 -19.43
N LEU A 75 3.13 11.57 -19.13
CA LEU A 75 4.19 10.71 -18.60
C LEU A 75 5.48 10.77 -19.42
N GLU A 76 5.38 10.91 -20.75
CA GLU A 76 6.52 11.03 -21.65
C GLU A 76 7.40 12.24 -21.37
N ALA A 77 6.81 13.43 -21.25
CA ALA A 77 7.54 14.65 -20.94
C ALA A 77 8.19 14.57 -19.55
N LYS A 78 7.49 14.03 -18.54
CA LYS A 78 8.06 13.82 -17.20
C LYS A 78 9.27 12.87 -17.20
N LEU A 79 9.21 11.80 -18.01
CA LEU A 79 10.34 10.88 -18.17
C LEU A 79 11.49 11.50 -18.96
N GLN A 80 11.19 12.36 -19.93
CA GLN A 80 12.20 13.13 -20.65
C GLN A 80 12.95 14.07 -19.73
N ASP A 81 12.22 14.85 -18.94
CA ASP A 81 12.79 15.87 -18.06
C ASP A 81 13.56 15.26 -16.88
N SER A 82 13.30 13.98 -16.56
CA SER A 82 14.05 13.20 -15.57
C SER A 82 15.18 12.35 -16.16
N GLY A 83 15.47 12.47 -17.47
CA GLY A 83 16.55 11.73 -18.13
C GLY A 83 16.29 10.22 -18.22
N ARG A 84 15.02 9.80 -18.29
CA ARG A 84 14.55 8.40 -18.27
C ARG A 84 13.82 7.97 -19.55
N LEU A 85 14.16 8.59 -20.69
CA LEU A 85 13.56 8.22 -21.99
C LEU A 85 13.80 6.75 -22.36
N ASP A 86 14.87 6.13 -21.87
CA ASP A 86 15.15 4.71 -22.03
C ASP A 86 14.03 3.82 -21.44
N GLN A 87 13.28 4.34 -20.47
CA GLN A 87 12.18 3.62 -19.81
C GLN A 87 10.82 3.90 -20.45
N LEU A 88 10.72 4.78 -21.45
CA LEU A 88 9.44 5.27 -21.96
C LEU A 88 8.50 4.17 -22.48
N SER A 89 9.03 3.26 -23.31
CA SER A 89 8.25 2.16 -23.89
C SER A 89 7.69 1.23 -22.81
N VAL A 90 8.55 0.87 -21.85
CA VAL A 90 8.20 0.02 -20.71
C VAL A 90 7.20 0.72 -19.81
N ALA A 91 7.42 2.00 -19.49
CA ALA A 91 6.54 2.80 -18.64
C ALA A 91 5.12 2.92 -19.22
N LYS A 92 4.99 3.13 -20.54
CA LYS A 92 3.68 3.14 -21.22
C LYS A 92 2.95 1.80 -21.09
N ALA A 93 3.65 0.70 -21.38
CA ALA A 93 3.09 -0.65 -21.26
C ALA A 93 2.69 -1.00 -19.80
N MET A 94 3.51 -0.59 -18.84
CA MET A 94 3.24 -0.81 -17.41
C MET A 94 2.06 0.02 -16.92
N LYS A 95 1.97 1.31 -17.30
CA LYS A 95 0.78 2.14 -17.03
C LYS A 95 -0.49 1.49 -17.55
N GLU A 96 -0.49 1.02 -18.79
CA GLU A 96 -1.64 0.34 -19.39
C GLU A 96 -1.99 -0.97 -18.66
N SER A 97 -0.98 -1.76 -18.32
CA SER A 97 -1.16 -3.00 -17.54
C SER A 97 -1.78 -2.75 -16.18
N ALA A 98 -1.33 -1.71 -15.47
CA ALA A 98 -1.89 -1.30 -14.19
C ALA A 98 -3.35 -0.88 -14.32
N PHE A 99 -3.69 -0.05 -15.31
CA PHE A 99 -5.07 0.34 -15.59
C PHE A 99 -5.96 -0.90 -15.82
N LYS A 100 -5.53 -1.83 -16.68
CA LYS A 100 -6.26 -3.07 -16.96
C LYS A 100 -6.44 -3.95 -15.70
N ALA A 101 -5.43 -4.00 -14.83
CA ALA A 101 -5.50 -4.75 -13.57
C ALA A 101 -6.57 -4.18 -12.63
N ILE A 102 -6.68 -2.85 -12.54
CA ILE A 102 -7.73 -2.17 -11.78
C ILE A 102 -9.10 -2.43 -12.42
N MET A 103 -9.24 -2.26 -13.74
CA MET A 103 -10.51 -2.47 -14.46
C MET A 103 -11.05 -3.90 -14.30
N ARG A 104 -10.17 -4.90 -14.32
CA ARG A 104 -10.57 -6.31 -14.14
C ARG A 104 -11.27 -6.56 -12.80
N ARG A 105 -11.00 -5.74 -11.78
CA ARG A 105 -11.57 -5.89 -10.44
C ARG A 105 -12.60 -4.82 -10.10
N GLN A 106 -13.06 -4.05 -11.09
CA GLN A 106 -14.01 -2.96 -10.89
C GLN A 106 -15.38 -3.41 -10.36
N THR A 107 -15.75 -4.68 -10.47
CA THR A 107 -17.03 -5.18 -9.97
C THR A 107 -16.98 -5.59 -8.49
N SER A 108 -15.79 -5.80 -7.93
CA SER A 108 -15.64 -6.19 -6.52
C SER A 108 -15.31 -4.98 -5.67
N SER A 109 -16.25 -4.57 -4.82
CA SER A 109 -16.09 -3.46 -3.89
C SER A 109 -14.88 -3.68 -2.96
N THR A 110 -14.67 -4.92 -2.53
CA THR A 110 -13.56 -5.33 -1.68
C THR A 110 -12.21 -5.23 -2.42
N ALA A 111 -12.14 -5.70 -3.68
CA ALA A 111 -10.92 -5.58 -4.47
C ALA A 111 -10.59 -4.12 -4.83
N GLN A 112 -11.60 -3.31 -5.14
CA GLN A 112 -11.44 -1.88 -5.33
C GLN A 112 -10.83 -1.22 -4.08
N ARG A 113 -11.35 -1.53 -2.89
CA ARG A 113 -10.81 -0.99 -1.62
C ARG A 113 -9.36 -1.39 -1.38
N ILE A 114 -8.98 -2.63 -1.70
CA ILE A 114 -7.58 -3.07 -1.61
C ILE A 114 -6.70 -2.25 -2.57
N PHE A 115 -7.14 -2.04 -3.82
CA PHE A 115 -6.41 -1.19 -4.76
C PHE A 115 -6.29 0.25 -4.29
N THR A 116 -7.32 0.82 -3.68
CA THR A 116 -7.27 2.15 -3.06
C THR A 116 -6.17 2.22 -2.01
N ILE A 117 -6.13 1.27 -1.06
CA ILE A 117 -5.10 1.23 -0.01
C ILE A 117 -3.70 1.14 -0.62
N VAL A 118 -3.52 0.31 -1.65
CA VAL A 118 -2.22 0.17 -2.33
C VAL A 118 -1.81 1.46 -3.03
N LEU A 119 -2.73 2.12 -3.73
CA LEU A 119 -2.46 3.39 -4.41
C LEU A 119 -2.16 4.52 -3.41
N ASP A 120 -2.90 4.61 -2.31
CA ASP A 120 -2.68 5.55 -1.21
C ASP A 120 -1.28 5.38 -0.61
N GLU A 121 -0.89 4.13 -0.34
CA GLU A 121 0.41 3.80 0.24
C GLU A 121 1.56 4.13 -0.73
N LEU A 122 1.43 3.74 -2.00
CA LEU A 122 2.43 4.06 -3.03
C LEU A 122 2.57 5.58 -3.20
N HIS A 123 1.46 6.30 -3.29
CA HIS A 123 1.46 7.75 -3.46
C HIS A 123 2.14 8.44 -2.27
N THR A 124 1.68 8.13 -1.04
CA THR A 124 2.24 8.71 0.19
C THR A 124 3.74 8.42 0.34
N ASN A 125 4.14 7.15 0.19
CA ASN A 125 5.54 6.77 0.34
C ASN A 125 6.42 7.35 -0.74
N PHE A 126 5.95 7.42 -1.99
CA PHE A 126 6.68 8.08 -3.07
C PHE A 126 6.89 9.56 -2.76
N MET A 127 5.85 10.26 -2.30
CA MET A 127 5.91 11.67 -1.93
C MET A 127 6.87 11.97 -0.78
N LEU A 128 7.01 11.04 0.18
CA LEU A 128 7.89 11.21 1.34
C LEU A 128 9.34 10.74 1.09
N THR A 129 9.60 9.96 0.04
CA THR A 129 10.91 9.33 -0.18
C THR A 129 11.53 9.66 -1.53
N ALA A 130 10.85 9.36 -2.64
CA ALA A 130 11.37 9.58 -3.99
C ALA A 130 11.27 11.05 -4.39
N THR A 131 10.16 11.72 -4.09
CA THR A 131 9.97 13.14 -4.45
C THR A 131 11.07 14.04 -3.88
N PRO A 132 11.46 13.99 -2.58
CA PRO A 132 12.55 14.78 -2.06
C PRO A 132 13.88 14.54 -2.78
N MET A 133 14.17 13.28 -3.13
CA MET A 133 15.39 12.90 -3.86
C MET A 133 15.40 13.49 -5.28
N ILE A 134 14.24 13.51 -5.94
CA ILE A 134 14.06 14.17 -7.25
C ILE A 134 14.27 15.69 -7.12
N GLN A 135 13.73 16.32 -6.07
CA GLN A 135 13.84 17.77 -5.88
C GLN A 135 15.28 18.25 -5.66
N ILE A 136 16.10 17.44 -4.97
CA ILE A 136 17.53 17.72 -4.78
C ILE A 136 18.40 17.24 -5.95
N GLU A 137 17.79 16.77 -7.04
CA GLU A 137 18.48 16.27 -8.24
C GLU A 137 19.49 15.15 -7.90
N ALA A 138 19.10 14.26 -6.99
CA ALA A 138 19.90 13.10 -6.64
C ALA A 138 20.17 12.22 -7.87
N GLY A 139 21.30 11.50 -7.85
CA GLY A 139 21.65 10.60 -8.95
C GLY A 139 20.59 9.53 -9.18
N ARG A 140 20.43 9.12 -10.46
CA ARG A 140 19.42 8.14 -10.89
C ARG A 140 19.35 6.89 -9.99
N ALA A 141 20.50 6.33 -9.64
CA ALA A 141 20.57 5.14 -8.78
C ALA A 141 20.00 5.37 -7.36
N ALA A 142 20.17 6.57 -6.80
CA ALA A 142 19.60 6.90 -5.48
C ALA A 142 18.07 7.03 -5.55
N ILE A 143 17.55 7.65 -6.62
CA ILE A 143 16.11 7.73 -6.87
C ILE A 143 15.52 6.33 -7.09
N ASP A 144 16.20 5.48 -7.86
CA ASP A 144 15.77 4.09 -8.09
C ASP A 144 15.74 3.27 -6.80
N GLN A 145 16.71 3.48 -5.89
CA GLN A 145 16.70 2.87 -4.56
C GLN A 145 15.54 3.38 -3.70
N ALA A 146 15.22 4.68 -3.76
CA ALA A 146 14.06 5.23 -3.07
C ALA A 146 12.74 4.61 -3.59
N ILE A 147 12.59 4.49 -4.90
CA ILE A 147 11.43 3.84 -5.53
C ILE A 147 11.35 2.36 -5.15
N LEU A 148 12.47 1.64 -5.15
CA LEU A 148 12.50 0.25 -4.71
C LEU A 148 12.08 0.11 -3.24
N LYS A 149 12.49 1.04 -2.38
CA LYS A 149 12.04 1.09 -0.99
C LYS A 149 10.52 1.26 -0.90
N VAL A 150 9.93 2.20 -1.65
CA VAL A 150 8.47 2.40 -1.73
C VAL A 150 7.77 1.09 -2.11
N ILE A 151 8.25 0.40 -3.14
CA ILE A 151 7.67 -0.87 -3.60
C ILE A 151 7.75 -1.93 -2.50
N ASN A 152 8.89 -2.05 -1.83
CA ASN A 152 9.09 -3.07 -0.78
C ASN A 152 8.24 -2.79 0.46
N ASP A 153 8.15 -1.53 0.87
CA ASP A 153 7.32 -1.10 2.01
C ASP A 153 5.84 -1.39 1.71
N THR A 154 5.33 -0.99 0.54
CA THR A 154 3.96 -1.31 0.13
C THR A 154 3.74 -2.82 -0.01
N LYS A 155 4.72 -3.58 -0.50
CA LYS A 155 4.61 -5.03 -0.59
C LYS A 155 4.49 -5.67 0.80
N SER A 156 5.19 -5.13 1.79
CA SER A 156 5.17 -5.68 3.15
C SER A 156 3.79 -5.59 3.81
N ILE A 157 3.02 -4.54 3.51
CA ILE A 157 1.68 -4.35 4.09
C ILE A 157 0.63 -5.28 3.47
N LEU A 158 0.85 -5.79 2.25
CA LEU A 158 -0.08 -6.68 1.54
C LEU A 158 -0.32 -8.02 2.25
N GLY A 159 0.56 -8.43 3.17
CA GLY A 159 0.39 -9.67 3.93
C GLY A 159 0.14 -10.88 3.03
N GLU A 160 -1.01 -11.54 3.20
CA GLU A 160 -1.41 -12.72 2.41
C GLU A 160 -1.48 -12.47 0.90
N ASN A 161 -1.77 -11.22 0.48
CA ASN A 161 -1.79 -10.83 -0.92
C ASN A 161 -2.72 -11.69 -1.80
N LEU A 162 -4.00 -11.84 -1.42
CA LEU A 162 -4.98 -12.60 -2.22
C LEU A 162 -5.20 -12.07 -3.65
N LEU A 163 -4.82 -10.80 -3.90
CA LEU A 163 -4.88 -10.24 -5.24
C LEU A 163 -3.65 -10.60 -6.10
N GLU A 164 -2.67 -11.32 -5.54
CA GLU A 164 -1.43 -11.72 -6.21
C GLU A 164 -0.65 -10.52 -6.79
N ILE A 165 -0.72 -9.37 -6.11
CA ILE A 165 -0.04 -8.15 -6.55
C ILE A 165 1.47 -8.35 -6.39
N THR A 166 2.19 -8.35 -7.51
CA THR A 166 3.64 -8.52 -7.53
C THR A 166 4.37 -7.19 -7.40
N ALA A 167 5.68 -7.23 -7.16
CA ALA A 167 6.52 -6.01 -7.19
C ALA A 167 6.47 -5.30 -8.56
N LYS A 168 6.30 -6.06 -9.65
CA LYS A 168 6.12 -5.52 -10.99
C LYS A 168 4.78 -4.78 -11.12
N ASP A 169 3.73 -5.29 -10.49
CA ASP A 169 2.41 -4.64 -10.49
C ASP A 169 2.46 -3.35 -9.66
N LEU A 170 3.10 -3.37 -8.49
CA LEU A 170 3.35 -2.17 -7.69
C LEU A 170 4.14 -1.12 -8.48
N PHE A 171 5.21 -1.52 -9.17
CA PHE A 171 5.96 -0.60 -10.02
C PHE A 171 5.11 -0.06 -11.19
N SER A 172 4.24 -0.89 -11.75
CA SER A 172 3.29 -0.47 -12.79
C SER A 172 2.28 0.55 -12.27
N LEU A 173 1.83 0.41 -11.03
CA LEU A 173 0.94 1.35 -10.35
C LEU A 173 1.62 2.71 -10.09
N ILE A 174 2.93 2.75 -9.87
CA ILE A 174 3.68 4.02 -9.78
C ILE A 174 3.65 4.75 -11.14
N TYR A 175 3.88 4.06 -12.26
CA TYR A 175 3.74 4.68 -13.60
C TYR A 175 2.31 5.13 -13.89
N PHE A 176 1.32 4.38 -13.42
CA PHE A 176 -0.09 4.77 -13.49
C PHE A 176 -0.35 6.08 -12.75
N LEU A 177 0.08 6.19 -11.49
CA LEU A 177 -0.03 7.43 -10.70
C LEU A 177 0.66 8.61 -11.40
N GLY A 178 1.85 8.41 -11.96
CA GLY A 178 2.58 9.48 -12.65
C GLY A 178 1.91 9.92 -13.94
N GLY A 179 1.32 8.96 -14.66
CA GLY A 179 0.55 9.20 -15.86
C GLY A 179 -0.82 9.82 -15.63
N ASN A 180 -1.35 9.76 -14.41
CA ASN A 180 -2.58 10.45 -13.97
C ASN A 180 -2.27 11.70 -13.11
N CYS A 181 -1.00 12.10 -13.07
CA CYS A 181 -0.51 13.30 -12.40
C CYS A 181 -0.59 13.33 -10.86
N HIS A 182 -0.83 12.19 -10.21
CA HIS A 182 -0.73 12.07 -8.75
C HIS A 182 0.72 12.10 -8.24
N ILE A 183 1.68 11.65 -9.05
CA ILE A 183 3.12 11.78 -8.73
C ILE A 183 3.88 12.49 -9.86
N ARG A 184 5.02 13.08 -9.51
CA ARG A 184 5.96 13.70 -10.45
C ARG A 184 7.24 12.89 -10.51
N TRP A 185 7.76 12.71 -11.72
CA TRP A 185 9.02 11.99 -11.97
C TRP A 185 10.21 12.94 -12.09
N ASP A 186 9.93 14.23 -12.13
CA ASP A 186 10.83 15.32 -12.41
C ASP A 186 10.62 16.46 -11.39
N LYS A 187 11.54 17.43 -11.43
CA LYS A 187 11.57 18.56 -10.50
C LYS A 187 10.35 19.47 -10.71
N CYS A 188 9.84 20.06 -9.62
CA CYS A 188 8.68 20.97 -9.67
C CYS A 188 9.09 22.41 -9.44
#